data_AF-A0A9W5QJ77-F1
#
_entry.id   AF-A0A9W5QJ77-F1
#
_cell.length_a   1.000
_cell.length_b   1.000
_cell.length_c   1.000
_cell.angle_alpha   90.00
_cell.angle_beta   90.00
_cell.angle_gamma   90.00
#
_symmetry.space_group_name_H-M   'P 1'
#
loop_
_entity.id
_entity.type
_entity.pdbx_description
1 polymer ?
#
loop_
_entity_poly.entity_id
_entity_poly.type
_entity_poly.pdbx_seq_one_letter_code
_entity_poly.pdbx_strand_id
1 'polypeptide(L)'
;MSIVNTISLWVIPCVIGFILLYGTIKKVPTYESFVEGGKEGIQIAISILPFMVGMLVSISIFRSSGALDAMISVMKPMLDLIHVPAEIVPLALIRPISGSAGLSITTDLIATYGPDSFIGRLASTMQGSTDTTFYILTVYFGAVGIRKMGDALKVGLFADLIGIICSIVFVSLLFQ
;
A
#
# COMPACT_ATOMS: atom_id res chain seq x y z
N MET A 1 17.79 -10.44 -15.14
CA MET A 1 17.04 -10.96 -13.98
C MET A 1 17.92 -11.66 -12.94
N SER A 2 18.86 -12.55 -13.30
CA SER A 2 19.70 -13.27 -12.31
C SER A 2 20.52 -12.35 -11.37
N ILE A 3 21.21 -11.34 -11.93
CA ILE A 3 22.03 -10.38 -11.14
C ILE A 3 21.18 -9.59 -10.13
N VAL A 4 20.01 -9.10 -10.56
CA VAL A 4 19.09 -8.35 -9.69
C VAL A 4 18.60 -9.24 -8.55
N ASN A 5 18.24 -10.49 -8.85
CA ASN A 5 17.82 -11.45 -7.83
C ASN A 5 18.95 -11.76 -6.83
N THR A 6 20.18 -11.96 -7.32
CA THR A 6 21.35 -12.15 -6.44
C THR A 6 21.57 -10.96 -5.52
N ILE A 7 21.52 -9.73 -6.05
CA ILE A 7 21.66 -8.51 -5.23
C ILE A 7 20.56 -8.47 -4.17
N SER A 8 19.29 -8.66 -4.54
CA SER A 8 18.16 -8.63 -3.60
C SER A 8 18.31 -9.65 -2.46
N LEU A 9 18.84 -10.85 -2.75
CA LEU A 9 19.08 -11.87 -1.74
C LEU A 9 20.18 -11.49 -0.74
N TRP A 10 21.22 -10.78 -1.19
CA TRP A 10 22.33 -10.36 -0.35
C TRP A 10 22.05 -9.11 0.49
N VAL A 11 21.06 -8.29 0.12
CA VAL A 11 20.72 -7.06 0.85
C VAL A 11 20.40 -7.35 2.33
N ILE A 12 19.55 -8.33 2.62
CA ILE A 12 19.12 -8.62 4.00
C ILE A 12 20.31 -9.05 4.88
N PRO A 13 21.14 -10.05 4.51
CA PRO A 13 22.34 -10.38 5.26
C PRO A 13 23.31 -9.22 5.42
N CYS A 14 23.52 -8.40 4.38
CA CYS A 14 24.42 -7.25 4.44
C CYS A 14 23.93 -6.20 5.44
N VAL A 15 22.62 -5.89 5.46
CA VAL A 15 22.02 -4.95 6.41
C VAL A 15 22.17 -5.48 7.85
N ILE A 16 21.87 -6.76 8.08
CA ILE A 16 22.02 -7.38 9.41
C ILE A 16 23.49 -7.34 9.85
N GLY A 17 24.42 -7.74 8.99
CA GLY A 17 25.85 -7.71 9.27
C GLY A 17 26.36 -6.30 9.56
N PHE A 18 25.92 -5.30 8.79
CA PHE A 18 26.25 -3.90 9.03
C PHE A 18 25.78 -3.41 10.40
N ILE A 19 24.53 -3.71 10.79
CA ILE A 19 23.97 -3.31 12.10
C ILE A 19 24.78 -3.94 13.24
N LEU A 20 25.11 -5.24 13.16
CA LEU A 20 25.88 -5.94 14.18
C LEU A 20 27.32 -5.41 14.29
N LEU A 21 27.99 -5.18 13.15
CA LEU A 21 29.34 -4.60 13.11
C LEU A 21 29.34 -3.18 13.69
N TYR A 22 28.39 -2.35 13.27
CA TYR A 22 28.27 -0.98 13.77
C TYR A 22 27.99 -0.94 15.27
N GLY A 23 27.06 -1.78 15.76
CA GLY A 23 26.76 -1.93 17.18
C GLY A 23 27.99 -2.35 17.99
N THR A 24 28.78 -3.29 17.46
CA THR A 24 30.05 -3.73 18.07
C THR A 24 31.07 -2.59 18.15
N ILE A 25 31.28 -1.85 17.05
CA ILE A 25 32.21 -0.70 17.00
C ILE A 25 31.79 0.38 18.01
N LYS A 26 30.49 0.64 18.13
CA LYS A 26 29.93 1.62 19.08
C LYS A 26 29.79 1.07 20.50
N LYS A 27 30.17 -0.18 20.75
CA LYS A 27 30.05 -0.87 22.05
C LYS A 27 28.61 -0.85 22.59
N VAL A 28 27.63 -0.95 21.69
CA VAL A 28 26.21 -1.04 22.03
C VAL A 28 25.84 -2.50 22.29
N PRO A 29 25.16 -2.82 23.41
CA PRO A 29 24.63 -4.15 23.69
C PRO A 29 23.50 -4.47 22.70
N THR A 30 23.89 -5.01 21.53
CA THR A 30 23.02 -5.09 20.35
C THR A 30 21.90 -6.11 20.54
N TYR A 31 22.18 -7.22 21.23
CA TYR A 31 21.18 -8.23 21.55
C TYR A 31 20.13 -7.70 22.51
N GLU A 32 20.54 -7.05 23.59
CA GLU A 32 19.67 -6.46 24.60
C GLU A 32 18.78 -5.38 23.98
N SER A 33 19.37 -4.51 23.14
CA SER A 33 18.63 -3.48 22.41
C SER A 33 17.58 -4.08 21.47
N PHE A 34 17.93 -5.18 20.78
CA PHE A 34 16.99 -5.91 19.93
C PHE A 34 15.83 -6.53 20.74
N VAL A 35 16.12 -7.17 21.87
CA VAL A 35 15.11 -7.77 22.74
C VAL A 35 14.15 -6.71 23.28
N GLU A 36 14.68 -5.57 23.70
CA GLU A 36 13.85 -4.46 24.21
C GLU A 36 12.96 -3.88 23.10
N GLY A 37 13.51 -3.62 21.92
CA GLY A 37 12.71 -3.21 20.76
C GLY A 37 11.65 -4.24 20.36
N GLY A 38 11.93 -5.54 20.52
CA GLY A 38 10.97 -6.62 20.31
C GLY A 38 9.79 -6.57 21.29
N LYS A 39 10.05 -6.29 22.57
CA LYS A 39 8.99 -6.12 23.59
C LYS A 39 8.13 -4.90 23.31
N GLU A 40 8.74 -3.76 23.01
CA GLU A 40 8.03 -2.54 22.63
C GLU A 40 7.15 -2.78 21.39
N GLY A 41 7.68 -3.51 20.40
CA GLY A 41 6.94 -3.90 19.21
C GLY A 41 5.68 -4.72 19.51
N ILE A 42 5.73 -5.66 20.46
CA ILE A 42 4.56 -6.43 20.89
C ILE A 42 3.51 -5.51 21.51
N GLN A 43 3.91 -4.57 22.36
CA GLN A 43 2.99 -3.62 22.98
C GLN A 43 2.30 -2.74 21.94
N ILE A 44 3.07 -2.25 20.95
CA ILE A 44 2.52 -1.48 19.83
C ILE A 44 1.53 -2.34 19.04
N ALA A 45 1.89 -3.59 18.68
CA ALA A 45 1.04 -4.50 17.93
C ALA A 45 -0.33 -4.72 18.62
N ILE A 46 -0.34 -4.95 19.93
CA ILE A 46 -1.58 -5.10 20.71
C ILE A 46 -2.40 -3.80 20.69
N SER A 47 -1.75 -2.64 20.77
CA SER A 47 -2.44 -1.33 20.77
C SER A 47 -3.11 -1.00 19.43
N ILE A 48 -2.50 -1.37 18.29
CA ILE A 48 -3.03 -1.08 16.95
C ILE A 48 -4.03 -2.12 16.45
N LEU A 49 -4.00 -3.34 17.02
CA LEU A 49 -4.81 -4.48 16.58
C LEU A 49 -6.33 -4.17 16.53
N PRO A 50 -6.96 -3.53 17.53
CA PRO A 50 -8.38 -3.21 17.48
C PRO A 50 -8.74 -2.29 16.31
N PHE A 51 -7.90 -1.29 16.01
CA PHE A 51 -8.10 -0.37 14.90
C PHE A 51 -8.02 -1.09 13.56
N MET A 52 -7.03 -1.98 13.40
CA MET A 52 -6.87 -2.80 12.20
C MET A 52 -8.05 -3.75 11.99
N VAL A 53 -8.50 -4.43 13.05
CA VAL A 53 -9.66 -5.34 12.97
C VAL A 53 -10.92 -4.56 12.57
N GLY A 54 -11.19 -3.42 13.20
CA GLY A 54 -12.34 -2.58 12.86
C GLY A 54 -12.33 -2.16 11.39
N MET A 55 -11.19 -1.66 10.90
CA MET A 55 -11.01 -1.31 9.49
C MET A 55 -11.24 -2.51 8.57
N LEU A 56 -10.58 -3.65 8.78
CA LEU A 56 -10.69 -4.85 7.94
C LEU A 56 -12.12 -5.40 7.89
N VAL A 57 -12.83 -5.39 9.02
CA VAL A 57 -14.24 -5.81 9.09
C VAL A 57 -15.12 -4.84 8.30
N SER A 58 -14.98 -3.53 8.47
CA SER A 58 -15.73 -2.53 7.71
C SER A 58 -15.55 -2.68 6.20
N ILE A 59 -14.32 -2.95 5.75
CA ILE A 59 -14.02 -3.19 4.33
C ILE A 59 -14.67 -4.47 3.83
N SER A 60 -14.59 -5.55 4.61
CA SER A 60 -15.20 -6.84 4.26
C SER A 60 -16.72 -6.70 4.08
N ILE A 61 -17.37 -5.96 4.98
CA ILE A 61 -18.80 -5.64 4.88
C ILE A 61 -19.08 -4.79 3.64
N PHE A 62 -18.29 -3.75 3.39
CA PHE A 62 -18.44 -2.86 2.23
C PHE A 62 -18.27 -3.59 0.89
N ARG A 63 -17.35 -4.55 0.82
CA ARG A 63 -17.15 -5.38 -0.36
C ARG A 63 -18.27 -6.41 -0.52
N SER A 64 -18.65 -7.09 0.56
CA SER A 64 -19.68 -8.14 0.52
C SER A 64 -21.10 -7.60 0.31
N SER A 65 -21.33 -6.31 0.59
CA SER A 65 -22.62 -5.66 0.36
C SER A 65 -22.90 -5.33 -1.11
N GLY A 66 -21.91 -5.49 -2.00
CA GLY A 66 -22.01 -5.07 -3.41
C GLY A 66 -21.93 -3.56 -3.62
N ALA A 67 -21.66 -2.78 -2.56
CA ALA A 67 -21.49 -1.32 -2.68
C ALA A 67 -20.31 -0.96 -3.59
N LEU A 68 -19.23 -1.74 -3.52
CA LEU A 68 -18.08 -1.60 -4.40
C LEU A 68 -18.46 -1.82 -5.87
N ASP A 69 -19.20 -2.88 -6.17
CA ASP A 69 -19.66 -3.19 -7.53
C ASP A 69 -20.62 -2.13 -8.07
N ALA A 70 -21.50 -1.61 -7.21
CA ALA A 70 -22.37 -0.50 -7.54
C ALA A 70 -21.56 0.76 -7.91
N MET A 71 -20.55 1.12 -7.12
CA MET A 71 -19.67 2.25 -7.44
C MET A 71 -18.93 2.04 -8.77
N ILE A 72 -18.40 0.84 -9.01
CA ILE A 72 -17.75 0.49 -10.28
C ILE A 72 -18.72 0.69 -11.45
N SER A 73 -19.97 0.21 -11.33
CA SER A 73 -20.96 0.33 -12.40
C SER A 73 -21.31 1.79 -12.74
N VAL A 74 -21.33 2.67 -11.73
CA VAL A 74 -21.60 4.11 -11.90
C VAL A 74 -20.40 4.83 -12.53
N MET A 75 -19.18 4.44 -12.16
CA MET A 75 -17.95 5.07 -12.68
C MET A 75 -17.60 4.58 -14.09
N LYS A 76 -17.97 3.35 -14.45
CA LYS A 76 -17.67 2.73 -15.74
C LYS A 76 -17.94 3.63 -16.96
N PRO A 77 -19.13 4.24 -17.15
CA PRO A 77 -19.38 5.10 -18.31
C PRO A 77 -18.47 6.33 -18.37
N MET A 78 -18.04 6.87 -17.22
CA MET A 78 -17.10 7.99 -17.18
C MET A 78 -15.69 7.54 -17.58
N LEU A 79 -15.29 6.34 -17.14
CA LEU A 79 -13.98 5.76 -17.47
C LEU A 79 -13.88 5.36 -18.95
N ASP A 80 -14.97 4.82 -19.50
CA ASP A 80 -15.06 4.50 -20.93
C ASP A 80 -14.88 5.76 -21.80
N LEU A 81 -15.41 6.91 -21.36
CA LEU A 81 -15.27 8.19 -22.07
C LEU A 81 -13.81 8.66 -22.17
N ILE A 82 -13.00 8.34 -21.15
CA ILE A 82 -11.58 8.68 -21.08
C ILE A 82 -10.67 7.51 -21.48
N HIS A 83 -11.23 6.43 -22.04
CA HIS A 83 -10.50 5.21 -22.46
C HIS A 83 -9.67 4.55 -21.35
N VAL A 84 -10.13 4.64 -20.09
CA VAL A 84 -9.49 3.99 -18.95
C VAL A 84 -10.15 2.64 -18.69
N PRO A 85 -9.40 1.52 -18.64
CA PRO A 85 -9.93 0.20 -18.36
C PRO A 85 -10.63 0.13 -17.00
N ALA A 86 -11.87 -0.38 -16.96
CA ALA A 86 -12.65 -0.49 -15.73
C ALA A 86 -12.02 -1.46 -14.70
N GLU A 87 -11.15 -2.35 -15.16
CA GLU A 87 -10.40 -3.31 -14.34
C GLU A 87 -9.44 -2.63 -13.36
N ILE A 88 -9.14 -1.34 -13.55
CA ILE A 88 -8.30 -0.57 -12.62
C ILE A 88 -9.06 -0.05 -11.40
N VAL A 89 -10.39 0.02 -11.47
CA VAL A 89 -11.21 0.64 -10.41
C VAL A 89 -11.10 -0.08 -9.07
N PRO A 90 -11.11 -1.43 -9.00
CA PRO A 90 -10.86 -2.13 -7.75
C PRO A 90 -9.53 -1.75 -7.10
N LEU A 91 -8.45 -1.60 -7.91
CA LEU A 91 -7.15 -1.15 -7.40
C LEU A 91 -7.23 0.28 -6.86
N ALA A 92 -7.83 1.20 -7.63
CA ALA A 92 -7.98 2.60 -7.24
C ALA A 92 -8.69 2.77 -5.88
N LEU A 93 -9.69 1.93 -5.59
CA LEU A 93 -10.49 2.00 -4.37
C LEU A 93 -9.83 1.24 -3.20
N ILE A 94 -9.18 0.11 -3.46
CA ILE A 94 -8.55 -0.70 -2.41
C ILE A 94 -7.19 -0.13 -2.00
N ARG A 95 -6.48 0.57 -2.87
CA ARG A 95 -5.12 1.03 -2.60
C ARG A 95 -4.98 2.02 -1.44
N PRO A 96 -5.87 3.03 -1.27
CA PRO A 96 -5.91 3.89 -0.08
C PRO A 96 -6.20 3.14 1.22
N ILE A 97 -6.73 1.92 1.11
CA ILE A 97 -7.21 1.12 2.23
C ILE A 97 -6.13 0.13 2.68
N SER A 98 -5.55 -0.63 1.74
CA SER A 98 -4.57 -1.67 2.04
C SER A 98 -3.58 -1.84 0.89
N GLY A 99 -2.30 -1.72 1.22
CA GLY A 99 -1.20 -1.82 0.28
C GLY A 99 -0.97 -3.26 -0.17
N SER A 100 -1.16 -4.24 0.71
CA SER A 100 -1.03 -5.66 0.39
C SER A 100 -2.20 -6.17 -0.45
N ALA A 101 -3.43 -5.71 -0.18
CA ALA A 101 -4.57 -6.02 -1.03
C ALA A 101 -4.46 -5.35 -2.40
N GLY A 102 -4.01 -4.09 -2.46
CA GLY A 102 -3.69 -3.41 -3.71
C GLY A 102 -2.58 -4.12 -4.51
N LEU A 103 -1.54 -4.61 -3.81
CA LEU A 103 -0.48 -5.38 -4.45
C LEU A 103 -1.00 -6.68 -5.04
N SER A 104 -1.88 -7.41 -4.34
CA SER A 104 -2.53 -8.61 -4.86
C SER A 104 -3.30 -8.33 -6.16
N ILE A 105 -4.12 -7.27 -6.16
CA ILE A 105 -4.87 -6.87 -7.36
C ILE A 105 -3.90 -6.51 -8.49
N THR A 106 -2.83 -5.78 -8.18
CA THR A 106 -1.80 -5.41 -9.16
C THR A 106 -1.12 -6.63 -9.76
N THR A 107 -0.76 -7.62 -8.93
CA THR A 107 -0.14 -8.85 -9.40
C THR A 107 -1.09 -9.68 -10.25
N ASP A 108 -2.38 -9.70 -9.92
CA ASP A 108 -3.41 -10.42 -10.70
C ASP A 108 -3.64 -9.76 -12.06
N LEU A 109 -3.66 -8.42 -12.12
CA LEU A 109 -3.74 -7.66 -13.37
C LEU A 109 -2.51 -7.90 -14.25
N ILE A 110 -1.31 -7.89 -13.67
CA ILE A 110 -0.06 -8.17 -14.39
C ILE A 110 -0.03 -9.62 -14.88
N ALA A 111 -0.48 -10.58 -14.08
CA ALA A 111 -0.54 -11.99 -14.47
C ALA A 111 -1.54 -12.23 -15.62
N THR A 112 -2.64 -11.48 -15.62
CA THR A 112 -3.73 -11.63 -16.61
C THR A 112 -3.43 -10.93 -17.93
N TYR A 113 -2.98 -9.66 -17.88
CA TYR A 113 -2.80 -8.82 -19.07
C TYR A 113 -1.34 -8.72 -19.52
N GLY A 114 -0.40 -9.15 -18.68
CA GLY A 114 1.03 -9.02 -18.90
C GLY A 114 1.61 -7.72 -18.33
N PRO A 115 2.88 -7.72 -17.88
CA PRO A 115 3.51 -6.56 -17.24
C PRO A 115 3.69 -5.36 -18.16
N ASP A 116 3.85 -5.61 -19.47
CA ASP A 116 4.04 -4.56 -20.49
C ASP A 116 2.73 -4.04 -21.08
N SER A 117 1.59 -4.61 -20.70
CA SER A 117 0.28 -4.11 -21.13
C SER A 117 -0.02 -2.74 -20.53
N PHE A 118 -0.91 -1.99 -21.18
CA PHE A 118 -1.39 -0.72 -20.66
C PHE A 118 -1.93 -0.86 -19.22
N ILE A 119 -2.76 -1.89 -18.97
CA ILE A 119 -3.32 -2.19 -17.65
C ILE A 119 -2.21 -2.55 -16.65
N GLY A 120 -1.24 -3.39 -17.05
CA GLY A 120 -0.12 -3.78 -16.18
C GLY A 120 0.76 -2.59 -15.77
N ARG A 121 1.05 -1.69 -16.71
CA ARG A 121 1.79 -0.45 -16.46
C ARG A 121 0.99 0.50 -15.58
N LEU A 122 -0.29 0.71 -15.88
CA LEU A 122 -1.18 1.55 -15.09
C LEU A 122 -1.30 1.05 -13.65
N ALA A 123 -1.53 -0.26 -13.46
CA ALA A 123 -1.61 -0.88 -12.15
C ALA A 123 -0.30 -0.73 -11.37
N SER A 124 0.84 -0.94 -12.03
CA SER A 124 2.16 -0.76 -11.41
C SER A 124 2.41 0.68 -10.99
N THR A 125 2.10 1.66 -11.84
CA THR A 125 2.25 3.09 -11.53
C THR A 125 1.32 3.51 -10.40
N MET A 126 0.06 3.10 -10.41
CA MET A 126 -0.89 3.39 -9.34
C MET A 126 -0.44 2.77 -8.00
N GLN A 127 0.00 1.52 -8.02
CA GLN A 127 0.48 0.82 -6.83
C GLN A 127 1.69 1.55 -6.19
N GLY A 128 2.56 2.13 -7.00
CA GLY A 128 3.76 2.85 -6.56
C GLY A 128 3.56 4.33 -6.24
N SER A 129 2.50 4.97 -6.74
CA SER A 129 2.31 6.44 -6.65
C SER A 129 1.28 6.89 -5.62
N THR A 130 0.68 5.96 -4.89
CA THR A 130 -0.37 6.23 -3.88
C THR A 130 -0.03 5.60 -2.55
N ASP A 131 -0.66 6.06 -1.48
CA ASP A 131 -0.43 5.59 -0.14
C ASP A 131 -1.60 4.72 0.36
N THR A 132 -1.46 4.19 1.57
CA THR A 132 -2.53 3.48 2.28
C THR A 132 -3.19 4.40 3.31
N THR A 133 -3.79 5.51 2.86
CA THR A 133 -4.34 6.57 3.74
C THR A 133 -5.10 6.04 4.96
N PHE A 134 -6.06 5.11 4.80
CA PHE A 134 -6.81 4.58 5.95
C PHE A 134 -5.96 3.73 6.88
N TYR A 135 -5.01 2.96 6.35
CA TYR A 135 -4.07 2.19 7.16
C TYR A 135 -3.12 3.12 7.94
N ILE A 136 -2.58 4.16 7.30
CA ILE A 136 -1.72 5.16 7.94
C ILE A 136 -2.46 5.83 9.11
N LEU A 137 -3.71 6.23 8.89
CA LEU A 137 -4.51 6.86 9.95
C LEU A 137 -4.88 5.88 11.07
N THR A 138 -5.20 4.63 10.77
CA THR A 138 -5.58 3.68 11.84
C THR A 138 -4.37 3.17 12.61
N VAL A 139 -3.27 2.90 11.94
CA VAL A 139 -2.09 2.26 12.54
C VAL A 139 -1.09 3.29 13.06
N TYR A 140 -0.67 4.26 12.24
CA TYR A 140 0.38 5.19 12.65
C TYR A 140 -0.16 6.20 13.64
N PHE A 141 -1.32 6.80 13.36
CA PHE A 141 -1.92 7.77 14.28
C PHE A 141 -2.49 7.06 15.52
N GLY A 142 -2.98 5.83 15.36
CA GLY A 142 -3.40 4.98 16.48
C GLY A 142 -2.26 4.66 17.44
N ALA A 143 -1.09 4.28 16.92
CA ALA A 143 0.09 3.95 17.75
C ALA A 143 0.57 5.11 18.63
N VAL A 144 0.42 6.35 18.17
CA VAL A 144 0.78 7.56 18.95
C VAL A 144 -0.41 8.24 19.63
N GLY A 145 -1.60 7.62 19.60
CA GLY A 145 -2.78 8.08 20.34
C GLY A 145 -3.50 9.31 19.77
N ILE A 146 -3.30 9.65 18.48
CA ILE A 146 -3.99 10.76 17.84
C ILE A 146 -5.47 10.39 17.60
N ARG A 147 -6.39 11.22 18.11
CA ARG A 147 -7.85 10.99 17.98
C ARG A 147 -8.52 11.84 16.91
N LYS A 148 -7.95 13.01 16.58
CA LYS A 148 -8.50 13.93 15.58
C LYS A 148 -7.78 13.74 14.24
N MET A 149 -8.35 12.90 13.38
CA MET A 149 -7.73 12.47 12.12
C MET A 149 -8.30 13.17 10.87
N GLY A 150 -9.32 14.03 11.03
CA GLY A 150 -10.15 14.51 9.93
C GLY A 150 -9.40 15.25 8.82
N ASP A 151 -8.42 16.10 9.15
CA ASP A 151 -7.68 16.85 8.13
C ASP A 151 -6.65 15.99 7.41
N ALA A 152 -5.99 15.09 8.13
CA ALA A 152 -5.09 14.10 7.54
C ALA A 152 -5.83 13.15 6.59
N LEU A 153 -7.08 12.77 6.92
CA LEU A 153 -7.94 11.99 6.03
C LEU A 153 -8.23 12.73 4.72
N LYS A 154 -8.64 14.00 4.79
CA LYS A 154 -8.95 14.79 3.59
C LYS A 154 -7.73 14.95 2.70
N VAL A 155 -6.59 15.33 3.29
CA VAL A 155 -5.34 15.53 2.55
C VAL A 155 -4.83 14.22 1.96
N GLY A 156 -4.88 13.12 2.73
CA GLY A 156 -4.46 11.79 2.27
C GLY A 156 -5.29 11.28 1.10
N LEU A 157 -6.63 11.32 1.22
CA LEU A 157 -7.51 10.91 0.12
C LEU A 157 -7.38 11.81 -1.11
N PHE A 158 -7.11 13.10 -0.92
CA PHE A 158 -6.86 14.02 -2.03
C PHE A 158 -5.53 13.73 -2.72
N ALA A 159 -4.48 13.41 -1.95
CA ALA A 159 -3.19 12.98 -2.49
C ALA A 159 -3.31 11.66 -3.26
N ASP A 160 -4.04 10.68 -2.71
CA ASP A 160 -4.33 9.41 -3.39
C ASP A 160 -5.10 9.63 -4.70
N LEU A 161 -6.12 10.50 -4.68
CA LEU A 161 -6.88 10.86 -5.87
C LEU A 161 -5.99 11.49 -6.95
N ILE A 162 -5.14 12.44 -6.57
CA ILE A 162 -4.16 13.04 -7.49
C ILE A 162 -3.22 11.97 -8.02
N GLY A 163 -2.71 11.08 -7.18
CA GLY A 163 -1.83 9.99 -7.59
C GLY A 163 -2.49 9.07 -8.63
N ILE A 164 -3.77 8.74 -8.44
CA ILE A 164 -4.57 7.97 -9.40
C ILE A 164 -4.72 8.72 -10.72
N ILE A 165 -5.11 9.99 -10.67
CA ILE A 165 -5.30 10.82 -11.87
C ILE A 165 -3.98 10.97 -12.63
N CYS A 166 -2.89 11.29 -11.95
CA CYS A 166 -1.56 11.40 -12.56
C CYS A 166 -1.12 10.07 -13.16
N SER A 167 -1.37 8.94 -12.49
CA SER A 167 -1.05 7.62 -13.04
C SER A 167 -1.79 7.37 -14.35
N ILE A 168 -3.10 7.66 -14.39
CA ILE A 168 -3.91 7.56 -15.61
C ILE A 168 -3.34 8.46 -16.71
N VAL A 169 -3.14 9.75 -16.42
CA VAL A 169 -2.70 10.74 -17.40
C VAL A 169 -1.32 10.39 -17.98
N PHE A 170 -0.32 10.13 -17.13
CA PHE A 170 1.03 9.85 -17.62
C PHE A 170 1.14 8.52 -18.34
N VAL A 171 0.44 7.48 -17.87
CA VAL A 171 0.47 6.18 -18.55
C VAL A 171 -0.27 6.25 -19.88
N SER A 172 -1.41 6.96 -19.95
CA SER A 172 -2.09 7.26 -21.22
C SER A 172 -1.22 8.06 -22.18
N LEU A 173 -0.53 9.10 -21.71
CA LEU A 173 0.30 9.94 -22.60
C LEU A 173 1.53 9.20 -23.17
N LEU A 174 2.10 8.25 -22.42
CA LEU A 174 3.35 7.59 -22.79
C LEU A 174 3.17 6.22 -23.44
N PHE A 175 2.07 5.53 -23.16
CA PHE A 175 1.92 4.10 -23.47
C PHE A 175 0.58 3.73 -24.11
N GLN A 176 -0.28 4.71 -24.40
CA GLN A 176 -1.49 4.55 -25.20
C GLN A 176 -1.25 5.09 -26.61
#